data_AF-A0A8J2F0J7-F1
#
_entry.id   AF-A0A8J2F0J7-F1
#
_cell.length_a   1.000
_cell.length_b   1.000
_cell.length_c   1.000
_cell.angle_alpha   90.00
_cell.angle_beta   90.00
_cell.angle_gamma   90.00
#
_symmetry.space_group_name_H-M   'P 1'
#
loop_
_entity.id
_entity.type
_entity.pdbx_description
1 polymer ?
#
loop_
_entity_poly.entity_id
_entity_poly.type
_entity_poly.pdbx_seq_one_letter_code
_entity_poly.pdbx_strand_id
1 'polypeptide(L)'
;MDERFPNASPSSSSTSDRAASENDATSLRKQGHASSSSSTQPSLNDLDGWIAHLKDKNQHLPESAVEALCAHAKDVLHQEPNCATIRCPVTVAGDVHGQYHDLLEMFRMGGSPPDTNYLFLGDYVDRGYFSVECFSLLLCFKIRYPQRVTILRGNHESRQITQVYGFYDECLRKYNGSPRVWKLFTSLFDALPLVALIEEKIFAQHGGLSPQISTIDEIQTSIHRFQEVPHEGAMCDLLWSDPDDRVGWGMSPRGAGHTFGEDVSRKWNHTNGLYLIARAHQLVMEGFNWSHNKEVVTIFSAPNYCYRCGNQAAIMEVSSTILTPPPDATSSAGGGGAANASGAGSAVKVDGESKSGEGAEEDGESGEAKGPHWASFLQFDPAPRRGQMTGSLFHFGDKTPDYFL
;
A
#
# COMPACT_ATOMS: atom_id res chain seq x y z
N MET A 1 -3.17 -6.79 16.80
CA MET A 1 -1.81 -6.71 17.38
C MET A 1 -1.49 -5.25 17.46
N ASP A 2 -1.54 -4.67 18.67
CA ASP A 2 -1.45 -3.22 18.85
C ASP A 2 -0.03 -2.71 18.57
N GLU A 3 0.11 -1.82 17.61
CA GLU A 3 1.31 -1.02 17.40
C GLU A 3 1.40 0.06 18.48
N ARG A 4 1.80 -0.30 19.71
CA ARG A 4 2.01 0.71 20.77
C ARG A 4 3.39 1.33 20.63
N PHE A 5 3.45 2.66 20.54
CA PHE A 5 4.70 3.41 20.67
C PHE A 5 5.34 3.19 22.05
N PRO A 6 6.67 3.05 22.15
CA PRO A 6 7.36 3.19 23.43
C PRO A 6 7.32 4.66 23.89
N ASN A 7 6.74 4.91 25.07
CA ASN A 7 6.79 6.22 25.74
C ASN A 7 8.24 6.58 26.11
N ALA A 8 8.77 7.65 25.52
CA ALA A 8 10.01 8.28 25.98
C ALA A 8 9.68 9.33 27.05
N SER A 9 9.93 9.01 28.32
CA SER A 9 9.83 9.97 29.43
C SER A 9 11.03 10.94 29.42
N PRO A 10 10.84 12.25 29.63
CA PRO A 10 11.96 13.19 29.73
C PRO A 10 12.48 13.22 31.16
N SER A 11 13.74 12.82 31.38
CA SER A 11 14.45 13.08 32.64
C SER A 11 15.06 14.48 32.61
N SER A 12 14.50 15.40 33.38
CA SER A 12 15.06 16.71 33.67
C SER A 12 16.28 16.59 34.60
N SER A 13 17.44 17.09 34.19
CA SER A 13 18.50 17.48 35.13
C SER A 13 19.06 18.84 34.74
N SER A 14 18.73 19.82 35.56
CA SER A 14 19.23 21.18 35.58
C SER A 14 20.67 21.22 36.09
N THR A 15 21.57 21.90 35.39
CA THR A 15 22.71 22.61 35.99
C THR A 15 23.00 23.86 35.18
N SER A 16 22.96 25.00 35.87
CA SER A 16 23.29 26.34 35.40
C SER A 16 24.80 26.61 35.41
N ASP A 17 25.15 27.72 34.76
CA ASP A 17 26.31 28.59 35.03
C ASP A 17 27.68 28.20 34.43
N ARG A 18 28.13 28.91 33.38
CA ARG A 18 28.76 30.25 33.43
C ARG A 18 29.41 30.62 32.10
N ALA A 19 29.38 31.92 31.79
CA ALA A 19 30.04 32.57 30.67
C ALA A 19 31.58 32.64 30.83
N ALA A 20 32.31 32.66 29.71
CA ALA A 20 33.26 33.74 29.37
C ALA A 20 34.19 33.41 28.18
N SER A 21 34.52 34.50 27.47
CA SER A 21 35.72 34.78 26.66
C SER A 21 35.69 34.50 25.15
N GLU A 22 35.61 35.61 24.44
CA GLU A 22 36.21 35.88 23.13
C GLU A 22 37.72 35.61 23.15
N ASN A 23 38.26 35.03 22.08
CA ASN A 23 39.32 35.68 21.29
C ASN A 23 39.74 34.83 20.06
N ASP A 24 39.86 35.57 18.95
CA ASP A 24 40.92 35.48 17.95
C ASP A 24 40.95 34.29 16.97
N ALA A 25 40.64 34.58 15.70
CA ALA A 25 41.29 33.94 14.56
C ALA A 25 41.13 34.80 13.30
N THR A 26 42.21 35.52 12.99
CA THR A 26 42.47 36.14 11.70
C THR A 26 42.79 35.10 10.62
N SER A 27 42.44 35.45 9.37
CA SER A 27 43.07 35.01 8.12
C SER A 27 42.87 33.54 7.68
N LEU A 28 41.93 33.31 6.75
CA LEU A 28 42.06 32.25 5.74
C LEU A 28 41.80 32.75 4.32
N ARG A 29 42.82 32.51 3.50
CA ARG A 29 42.95 32.83 2.09
C ARG A 29 41.99 32.00 1.24
N LYS A 30 41.58 32.61 0.12
CA LYS A 30 41.05 31.97 -1.09
C LYS A 30 41.85 30.70 -1.45
N GLN A 31 41.18 29.55 -1.49
CA GLN A 31 41.45 28.52 -2.47
C GLN A 31 40.12 28.06 -3.04
N GLY A 32 39.90 28.38 -4.32
CA GLY A 32 38.83 27.77 -5.10
C GLY A 32 39.16 26.30 -5.29
N HIS A 33 38.24 25.44 -4.88
CA HIS A 33 38.11 24.09 -5.41
C HIS A 33 36.71 24.01 -6.02
N ALA A 34 36.66 24.17 -7.34
CA ALA A 34 35.53 23.73 -8.11
C ALA A 34 35.62 22.20 -8.22
N SER A 35 35.01 21.49 -7.27
CA SER A 35 34.70 20.07 -7.44
C SER A 35 33.32 19.97 -8.08
N SER A 36 33.29 19.90 -9.41
CA SER A 36 32.10 19.55 -10.16
C SER A 36 31.75 18.07 -9.89
N SER A 37 30.91 17.79 -8.91
CA SER A 37 30.21 16.52 -8.84
C SER A 37 29.14 16.52 -9.93
N SER A 38 29.49 16.09 -11.14
CA SER A 38 28.47 15.76 -12.14
C SER A 38 27.74 14.51 -11.64
N SER A 39 26.60 14.70 -10.98
CA SER A 39 25.67 13.60 -10.71
C SER A 39 25.13 13.14 -12.06
N THR A 40 25.80 12.18 -12.69
CA THR A 40 25.37 11.62 -13.97
C THR A 40 24.06 10.91 -13.71
N GLN A 41 23.00 11.41 -14.32
CA GLN A 41 21.67 10.87 -14.12
C GLN A 41 21.59 9.46 -14.74
N PRO A 42 21.22 8.35 -14.03
CA PRO A 42 20.93 7.06 -14.63
C PRO A 42 20.13 7.18 -15.90
N SER A 43 20.70 6.59 -16.94
CA SER A 43 20.03 6.40 -18.20
C SER A 43 18.88 5.40 -18.04
N LEU A 44 17.94 5.40 -18.99
CA LEU A 44 16.90 4.37 -19.04
C LEU A 44 17.49 2.95 -19.08
N ASN A 45 18.66 2.78 -19.70
CA ASN A 45 19.37 1.50 -19.73
C ASN A 45 19.87 1.07 -18.35
N ASP A 46 20.27 2.02 -17.50
CA ASP A 46 20.68 1.72 -16.12
C ASP A 46 19.48 1.26 -15.29
N LEU A 47 18.32 1.90 -15.44
CA LEU A 47 17.08 1.52 -14.77
C LEU A 47 16.59 0.13 -15.20
N ASP A 48 16.54 -0.14 -16.50
CA ASP A 48 16.12 -1.44 -17.03
C ASP A 48 17.09 -2.55 -16.56
N GLY A 49 18.39 -2.25 -16.50
CA GLY A 49 19.41 -3.15 -15.94
C GLY A 49 19.24 -3.39 -14.44
N TRP A 50 18.91 -2.37 -13.65
CA TRP A 50 18.64 -2.51 -12.21
C TRP A 50 17.36 -3.28 -11.93
N ILE A 51 16.30 -3.07 -12.72
CA ILE A 51 15.05 -3.85 -12.63
C ILE A 51 15.34 -5.33 -12.89
N ALA A 52 16.09 -5.64 -13.97
CA ALA A 52 16.49 -7.02 -14.27
C ALA A 52 17.38 -7.61 -13.16
N HIS A 53 18.35 -6.85 -12.64
CA HIS A 53 19.20 -7.31 -11.52
C HIS A 53 18.37 -7.66 -10.28
N LEU A 54 17.44 -6.80 -9.89
CA LEU A 54 16.57 -7.04 -8.74
C LEU A 54 15.72 -8.29 -8.97
N LYS A 55 14.98 -8.37 -10.09
CA LYS A 55 14.01 -9.44 -10.36
C LYS A 55 14.67 -10.79 -10.66
N ASP A 56 15.74 -10.81 -11.45
CA ASP A 56 16.31 -12.05 -11.97
C ASP A 56 17.36 -12.63 -11.03
N LYS A 57 18.10 -11.76 -10.31
CA LYS A 57 19.15 -12.20 -9.37
C LYS A 57 18.68 -12.23 -7.92
N ASN A 58 17.54 -11.63 -7.59
CA ASN A 58 17.05 -11.50 -6.21
C ASN A 58 18.11 -10.90 -5.28
N GLN A 59 18.82 -9.86 -5.75
CA GLN A 59 19.93 -9.23 -5.05
C GLN A 59 19.70 -7.73 -4.93
N HIS A 60 19.98 -7.17 -3.75
CA HIS A 60 20.01 -5.73 -3.57
C HIS A 60 21.03 -5.06 -4.49
N LEU A 61 20.77 -3.80 -4.81
CA LEU A 61 21.68 -2.96 -5.57
C LEU A 61 22.91 -2.60 -4.72
N PRO A 62 24.09 -2.37 -5.33
CA PRO A 62 25.24 -1.81 -4.62
C PRO A 62 24.95 -0.39 -4.11
N GLU A 63 25.65 0.05 -3.05
CA GLU A 63 25.42 1.36 -2.40
C GLU A 63 25.44 2.53 -3.39
N SER A 64 26.38 2.52 -4.35
CA SER A 64 26.49 3.56 -5.39
C SER A 64 25.29 3.62 -6.33
N ALA A 65 24.69 2.47 -6.67
CA ALA A 65 23.49 2.41 -7.49
C ALA A 65 22.26 2.90 -6.70
N VAL A 66 22.16 2.56 -5.41
CA VAL A 66 21.10 3.09 -4.54
C VAL A 66 21.20 4.61 -4.40
N GLU A 67 22.42 5.14 -4.24
CA GLU A 67 22.63 6.58 -4.20
C GLU A 67 22.17 7.29 -5.48
N ALA A 68 22.55 6.76 -6.64
CA ALA A 68 22.09 7.28 -7.93
C ALA A 68 20.56 7.17 -8.07
N LEU A 69 19.97 6.03 -7.69
CA LEU A 69 18.53 5.79 -7.72
C LEU A 69 17.77 6.80 -6.84
N CYS A 70 18.21 7.01 -5.61
CA CYS A 70 17.60 7.96 -4.69
C CYS A 70 17.71 9.40 -5.18
N ALA A 71 18.83 9.78 -5.78
CA ALA A 71 18.98 11.12 -6.38
C ALA A 71 17.92 11.38 -7.48
N HIS A 72 17.55 10.36 -8.25
CA HIS A 72 16.59 10.47 -9.35
C HIS A 72 15.17 10.48 -8.86
N ALA A 73 14.87 9.55 -7.97
CA ALA A 73 13.57 9.50 -7.32
C ALA A 73 13.29 10.83 -6.61
N LYS A 74 14.32 11.48 -6.04
CA LYS A 74 14.19 12.80 -5.43
C LYS A 74 13.64 13.82 -6.43
N ASP A 75 14.25 13.92 -7.62
CA ASP A 75 13.83 14.87 -8.65
C ASP A 75 12.40 14.62 -9.13
N VAL A 76 11.99 13.35 -9.23
CA VAL A 76 10.62 12.96 -9.61
C VAL A 76 9.61 13.27 -8.50
N LEU A 77 9.83 12.77 -7.28
CA LEU A 77 8.87 12.84 -6.18
C LEU A 77 8.70 14.27 -5.62
N HIS A 78 9.72 15.14 -5.74
CA HIS A 78 9.59 16.55 -5.31
C HIS A 78 8.62 17.34 -6.20
N GLN A 79 8.39 16.91 -7.43
CA GLN A 79 7.46 17.56 -8.36
C GLN A 79 6.01 17.11 -8.15
N GLU A 80 5.79 16.03 -7.39
CA GLU A 80 4.45 15.49 -7.17
C GLU A 80 3.69 16.30 -6.12
N PRO A 81 2.36 16.43 -6.25
CA PRO A 81 1.51 17.03 -5.22
C PRO A 81 1.40 16.13 -3.98
N ASN A 82 0.82 16.65 -2.88
CA ASN A 82 0.50 15.80 -1.74
C ASN A 82 -0.60 14.79 -2.10
N CYS A 83 -1.55 15.21 -2.96
CA CYS A 83 -2.60 14.37 -3.53
C CYS A 83 -2.33 14.08 -5.01
N ALA A 84 -1.86 12.86 -5.32
CA ALA A 84 -1.60 12.44 -6.69
C ALA A 84 -2.90 12.13 -7.45
N THR A 85 -3.08 12.66 -8.65
CA THR A 85 -4.23 12.33 -9.51
C THR A 85 -3.93 11.11 -10.38
N ILE A 86 -4.83 10.13 -10.39
CA ILE A 86 -4.65 8.86 -11.08
C ILE A 86 -5.85 8.57 -11.98
N ARG A 87 -5.57 8.10 -13.20
CA ARG A 87 -6.60 7.66 -14.15
C ARG A 87 -6.68 6.14 -14.18
N CYS A 88 -7.86 5.64 -14.48
CA CYS A 88 -8.11 4.23 -14.71
C CYS A 88 -7.65 3.79 -16.11
N PRO A 89 -7.38 2.48 -16.30
CA PRO A 89 -7.40 1.43 -15.28
C PRO A 89 -6.21 1.55 -14.31
N VAL A 90 -6.37 1.12 -13.06
CA VAL A 90 -5.27 1.05 -12.09
C VAL A 90 -5.45 -0.10 -11.10
N THR A 91 -4.35 -0.73 -10.71
CA THR A 91 -4.29 -1.74 -9.66
C THR A 91 -3.77 -1.11 -8.37
N VAL A 92 -4.57 -1.18 -7.31
CA VAL A 92 -4.24 -0.63 -5.99
C VAL A 92 -3.71 -1.74 -5.09
N ALA A 93 -2.52 -1.54 -4.54
CA ALA A 93 -1.85 -2.45 -3.62
C ALA A 93 -1.65 -1.79 -2.25
N GLY A 94 -1.93 -2.56 -1.18
CA GLY A 94 -1.69 -2.16 0.20
C GLY A 94 -0.26 -2.46 0.65
N ASP A 95 -0.12 -2.80 1.93
CA ASP A 95 1.16 -3.05 2.59
C ASP A 95 1.96 -4.19 1.94
N VAL A 96 3.29 -4.03 1.86
CA VAL A 96 4.23 -5.01 1.30
C VAL A 96 5.22 -5.52 2.34
N HIS A 97 5.71 -4.64 3.23
CA HIS A 97 6.55 -4.97 4.38
C HIS A 97 7.73 -5.90 4.09
N GLY A 98 8.54 -5.54 3.08
CA GLY A 98 9.77 -6.28 2.76
C GLY A 98 9.55 -7.74 2.33
N GLN A 99 8.34 -8.12 1.95
CA GLN A 99 8.02 -9.45 1.40
C GLN A 99 8.27 -9.49 -0.11
N TYR A 100 9.54 -9.43 -0.50
CA TYR A 100 9.95 -9.26 -1.90
C TYR A 100 9.47 -10.35 -2.85
N HIS A 101 9.50 -11.60 -2.42
CA HIS A 101 9.03 -12.71 -3.27
C HIS A 101 7.52 -12.64 -3.51
N ASP A 102 6.75 -12.22 -2.51
CA ASP A 102 5.31 -12.00 -2.64
C ASP A 102 5.03 -10.77 -3.51
N LEU A 103 5.86 -9.72 -3.45
CA LEU A 103 5.78 -8.59 -4.38
C LEU A 103 5.97 -9.03 -5.85
N LEU A 104 6.93 -9.92 -6.13
CA LEU A 104 7.11 -10.47 -7.48
C LEU A 104 5.91 -11.29 -7.93
N GLU A 105 5.34 -12.08 -7.02
CA GLU A 105 4.15 -12.88 -7.29
C GLU A 105 2.91 -11.99 -7.53
N MET A 106 2.79 -10.86 -6.82
CA MET A 106 1.76 -9.85 -7.09
C MET A 106 1.83 -9.34 -8.52
N PHE A 107 3.04 -9.03 -9.02
CA PHE A 107 3.24 -8.60 -10.41
C PHE A 107 3.01 -9.72 -11.42
N ARG A 108 3.21 -10.99 -11.02
CA ARG A 108 2.87 -12.15 -11.86
C ARG A 108 1.35 -12.28 -12.01
N MET A 109 0.60 -11.96 -10.96
CA MET A 109 -0.87 -12.08 -10.92
C MET A 109 -1.59 -10.86 -11.52
N GLY A 110 -1.25 -9.64 -11.09
CA GLY A 110 -1.87 -8.39 -11.52
C GLY A 110 -1.28 -7.77 -12.79
N GLY A 111 -0.23 -8.40 -13.35
CA GLY A 111 0.55 -7.87 -14.47
C GLY A 111 1.69 -6.94 -14.02
N SER A 112 2.67 -6.73 -14.89
CA SER A 112 3.84 -5.91 -14.57
C SER A 112 3.74 -4.53 -15.20
N PRO A 113 4.30 -3.47 -14.58
CA PRO A 113 4.57 -2.22 -15.28
C PRO A 113 5.48 -2.47 -16.51
N PRO A 114 5.25 -1.79 -17.65
CA PRO A 114 4.29 -0.69 -17.85
C PRO A 114 2.89 -1.14 -18.32
N ASP A 115 2.65 -2.43 -18.51
CA ASP A 115 1.38 -2.94 -19.06
C ASP A 115 0.22 -2.69 -18.10
N THR A 116 0.46 -2.87 -16.80
CA THR A 116 -0.48 -2.54 -15.72
C THR A 116 -0.06 -1.25 -15.00
N ASN A 117 -1.03 -0.36 -14.75
CA ASN A 117 -0.82 0.83 -13.91
C ASN A 117 -0.97 0.43 -12.43
N TYR A 118 -0.12 0.97 -11.56
CA TYR A 118 -0.13 0.66 -10.14
C TYR A 118 -0.23 1.91 -9.25
N LEU A 119 -1.02 1.80 -8.20
CA LEU A 119 -0.99 2.66 -7.02
C LEU A 119 -0.61 1.80 -5.81
N PHE A 120 0.49 2.12 -5.15
CA PHE A 120 0.83 1.53 -3.86
C PHE A 120 0.53 2.49 -2.72
N LEU A 121 -0.09 1.97 -1.67
CA LEU A 121 -0.60 2.79 -0.56
C LEU A 121 0.42 3.07 0.54
N GLY A 122 1.57 2.38 0.58
CA GLY A 122 2.61 2.59 1.59
C GLY A 122 3.13 1.28 2.18
N ASP A 123 3.94 1.40 3.24
CA ASP A 123 4.49 0.29 4.02
C ASP A 123 5.25 -0.73 3.16
N TYR A 124 6.29 -0.24 2.49
CA TYR A 124 7.18 -1.03 1.66
C TYR A 124 8.21 -1.79 2.48
N VAL A 125 8.58 -1.22 3.63
CA VAL A 125 9.71 -1.61 4.45
C VAL A 125 9.30 -2.19 5.81
N ASP A 126 10.31 -2.64 6.56
CA ASP A 126 10.20 -3.29 7.87
C ASP A 126 9.55 -4.67 7.84
N ARG A 127 9.68 -5.39 8.96
CA ARG A 127 9.12 -6.73 9.24
C ARG A 127 9.72 -7.87 8.39
N GLY A 128 9.64 -7.77 7.07
CA GLY A 128 10.26 -8.70 6.14
C GLY A 128 11.76 -8.48 6.00
N TYR A 129 12.45 -9.44 5.38
CA TYR A 129 13.92 -9.43 5.25
C TYR A 129 14.44 -8.74 3.98
N PHE A 130 13.55 -8.30 3.11
CA PHE A 130 13.85 -7.81 1.75
C PHE A 130 13.23 -6.44 1.47
N SER A 131 13.18 -5.56 2.47
CA SER A 131 12.69 -4.19 2.35
C SER A 131 13.52 -3.37 1.35
N VAL A 132 14.85 -3.55 1.36
CA VAL A 132 15.78 -2.86 0.46
C VAL A 132 15.45 -3.18 -1.00
N GLU A 133 15.22 -4.45 -1.34
CA GLU A 133 14.87 -4.89 -2.69
C GLU A 133 13.46 -4.44 -3.07
N CYS A 134 12.47 -4.53 -2.16
CA CYS A 134 11.11 -4.06 -2.39
C CYS A 134 11.10 -2.58 -2.78
N PHE A 135 11.65 -1.72 -1.91
CA PHE A 135 11.61 -0.29 -2.15
C PHE A 135 12.48 0.11 -3.35
N SER A 136 13.65 -0.52 -3.54
CA SER A 136 14.48 -0.27 -4.74
C SER A 136 13.75 -0.61 -6.03
N LEU A 137 13.03 -1.74 -6.09
CA LEU A 137 12.28 -2.15 -7.28
C LEU A 137 11.14 -1.17 -7.58
N LEU A 138 10.39 -0.77 -6.55
CA LEU A 138 9.29 0.19 -6.70
C LEU A 138 9.80 1.58 -7.14
N LEU A 139 10.93 2.03 -6.61
CA LEU A 139 11.59 3.26 -7.08
C LEU A 139 12.03 3.17 -8.53
N CYS A 140 12.63 2.04 -8.94
CA CYS A 140 13.01 1.84 -10.34
C CYS A 140 11.78 1.94 -11.24
N PHE A 141 10.68 1.29 -10.90
CA PHE A 141 9.43 1.40 -11.66
C PHE A 141 8.85 2.82 -11.64
N LYS A 142 8.89 3.51 -10.51
CA LYS A 142 8.43 4.90 -10.39
C LYS A 142 9.21 5.84 -11.32
N ILE A 143 10.54 5.75 -11.34
CA ILE A 143 11.37 6.60 -12.19
C ILE A 143 11.21 6.21 -13.67
N ARG A 144 11.15 4.91 -13.95
CA ARG A 144 11.07 4.38 -15.32
C ARG A 144 9.72 4.61 -15.97
N TYR A 145 8.64 4.61 -15.18
CA TYR A 145 7.25 4.74 -15.62
C TYR A 145 6.46 5.70 -14.71
N PRO A 146 6.82 7.00 -14.64
CA PRO A 146 6.30 7.91 -13.62
C PRO A 146 4.80 8.19 -13.70
N GLN A 147 4.19 8.04 -14.87
CA GLN A 147 2.74 8.17 -15.08
C GLN A 147 1.97 6.84 -14.92
N ARG A 148 2.68 5.72 -14.71
CA ARG A 148 2.11 4.38 -14.61
C ARG A 148 2.16 3.82 -13.20
N VAL A 149 3.14 4.25 -12.40
CA VAL A 149 3.34 3.79 -11.03
C VAL A 149 3.33 4.98 -10.09
N THR A 150 2.46 4.93 -9.09
CA THR A 150 2.40 5.89 -7.98
C THR A 150 2.67 5.14 -6.69
N ILE A 151 3.52 5.72 -5.83
CA ILE A 151 3.91 5.17 -4.53
C ILE A 151 3.61 6.21 -3.46
N LEU A 152 2.68 5.91 -2.55
CA LEU A 152 2.35 6.78 -1.43
C LEU A 152 3.25 6.50 -0.23
N ARG A 153 3.25 7.41 0.74
CA ARG A 153 3.92 7.21 2.03
C ARG A 153 3.04 6.38 2.95
N GLY A 154 3.59 5.32 3.53
CA GLY A 154 3.00 4.63 4.68
C GLY A 154 3.60 5.12 6.00
N ASN A 155 3.11 4.60 7.12
CA ASN A 155 3.64 4.97 8.44
C ASN A 155 5.03 4.38 8.68
N HIS A 156 5.39 3.29 8.01
CA HIS A 156 6.72 2.70 8.07
C HIS A 156 7.79 3.44 7.25
N GLU A 157 7.40 4.33 6.34
CA GLU A 157 8.34 5.24 5.66
C GLU A 157 8.73 6.43 6.57
N SER A 158 9.22 6.10 7.76
CA SER A 158 9.59 6.98 8.88
C SER A 158 10.93 6.55 9.49
N ARG A 159 11.77 7.52 9.87
CA ARG A 159 13.05 7.23 10.55
C ARG A 159 12.84 6.53 11.88
N GLN A 160 11.83 6.97 12.64
CA GLN A 160 11.59 6.45 13.99
C GLN A 160 11.11 5.00 13.95
N ILE A 161 10.21 4.68 13.01
CA ILE A 161 9.67 3.32 12.85
C ILE A 161 10.74 2.37 12.32
N THR A 162 11.46 2.76 11.26
CA THR A 162 12.47 1.89 10.63
C THR A 162 13.66 1.55 11.53
N GLN A 163 13.95 2.36 12.56
CA GLN A 163 14.97 2.07 13.57
C GLN A 163 14.59 0.92 14.51
N VAL A 164 13.30 0.63 14.65
CA VAL A 164 12.80 -0.35 15.63
C VAL A 164 12.28 -1.61 14.93
N TYR A 165 11.75 -1.51 13.71
CA TYR A 165 10.99 -2.57 13.06
C TYR A 165 11.74 -3.34 11.95
N GLY A 166 13.03 -3.06 11.78
CA GLY A 166 13.99 -3.94 11.11
C GLY A 166 14.69 -3.36 9.87
N PHE A 167 14.16 -2.31 9.24
CA PHE A 167 14.75 -1.76 8.02
C PHE A 167 16.13 -1.13 8.23
N TYR A 168 16.34 -0.46 9.37
CA TYR A 168 17.66 0.05 9.74
C TYR A 168 18.71 -1.06 9.82
N ASP A 169 18.39 -2.13 10.56
CA ASP A 169 19.27 -3.29 10.74
C ASP A 169 19.48 -4.06 9.43
N GLU A 170 18.44 -4.15 8.58
CA GLU A 170 18.55 -4.71 7.24
C GLU A 170 19.57 -3.94 6.39
N CYS A 171 19.50 -2.61 6.38
CA CYS A 171 20.45 -1.78 5.64
C CYS A 171 21.88 -1.97 6.17
N LEU A 172 22.09 -1.94 7.49
CA LEU A 172 23.41 -2.18 8.07
C LEU A 172 23.97 -3.54 7.66
N ARG A 173 23.16 -4.59 7.73
CA ARG A 173 23.59 -5.95 7.39
C ARG A 173 23.92 -6.11 5.90
N LYS A 174 23.14 -5.52 4.99
CA LYS A 174 23.34 -5.62 3.54
C LYS A 174 24.49 -4.74 3.03
N TYR A 175 24.80 -3.65 3.73
CA TYR A 175 25.78 -2.65 3.31
C TYR A 175 26.99 -2.55 4.26
N ASN A 176 27.49 -3.69 4.74
CA ASN A 176 28.73 -3.80 5.52
C ASN A 176 28.83 -2.86 6.74
N GLY A 177 27.71 -2.66 7.46
CA GLY A 177 27.62 -1.79 8.63
C GLY A 177 27.47 -0.30 8.30
N SER A 178 27.36 0.08 7.03
CA SER A 178 27.12 1.46 6.59
C SER A 178 25.63 1.84 6.77
N PRO A 179 25.30 2.90 7.52
CA PRO A 179 23.93 3.42 7.58
C PRO A 179 23.59 4.31 6.38
N ARG A 180 24.48 4.46 5.39
CA ARG A 180 24.29 5.43 4.28
C ARG A 180 23.02 5.14 3.49
N VAL A 181 22.78 3.87 3.14
CA VAL A 181 21.58 3.48 2.38
C VAL A 181 20.29 3.78 3.14
N TRP A 182 20.24 3.48 4.45
CA TRP A 182 19.10 3.85 5.29
C TRP A 182 18.86 5.37 5.31
N LYS A 183 19.92 6.18 5.42
CA LYS A 183 19.81 7.65 5.37
C LYS A 183 19.29 8.12 4.01
N LEU A 184 19.75 7.55 2.92
CA LEU A 184 19.30 7.89 1.57
C LEU A 184 17.81 7.60 1.37
N PHE A 185 17.36 6.40 1.75
CA PHE A 185 15.94 6.03 1.66
C PHE A 185 15.06 6.86 2.59
N THR A 186 15.45 7.04 3.85
CA THR A 186 14.64 7.84 4.79
C THR A 186 14.57 9.32 4.42
N SER A 187 15.62 9.90 3.84
CA SER A 187 15.54 11.23 3.23
C SER A 187 14.62 11.30 2.02
N LEU A 188 14.48 10.20 1.27
CA LEU A 188 13.56 10.12 0.13
C LEU A 188 12.10 9.92 0.57
N PHE A 189 11.87 9.20 1.67
CA PHE A 189 10.53 8.99 2.24
C PHE A 189 9.79 10.31 2.50
N ASP A 190 10.51 11.37 2.87
CA ASP A 190 9.95 12.70 3.09
C ASP A 190 9.30 13.30 1.82
N ALA A 191 9.70 12.85 0.63
CA ALA A 191 9.16 13.33 -0.64
C ALA A 191 7.93 12.56 -1.13
N LEU A 192 7.65 11.38 -0.57
CA LEU A 192 6.54 10.53 -1.00
C LEU A 192 5.18 11.25 -0.83
N PRO A 193 4.31 11.27 -1.85
CA PRO A 193 2.94 11.78 -1.73
C PRO A 193 2.18 11.10 -0.59
N LEU A 194 1.22 11.80 0.01
CA LEU A 194 0.48 11.30 1.17
C LEU A 194 -0.78 10.54 0.75
N VAL A 195 -1.44 11.01 -0.30
CA VAL A 195 -2.74 10.49 -0.74
C VAL A 195 -2.80 10.49 -2.27
N ALA A 196 -3.77 9.77 -2.83
CA ALA A 196 -4.11 9.80 -4.24
C ALA A 196 -5.61 9.91 -4.46
N LEU A 197 -5.99 10.40 -5.63
CA LEU A 197 -7.36 10.52 -6.07
C LEU A 197 -7.50 9.84 -7.43
N ILE A 198 -8.19 8.70 -7.45
CA ILE A 198 -8.42 7.90 -8.66
C ILE A 198 -9.75 8.35 -9.29
N GLU A 199 -9.67 8.80 -10.54
CA GLU A 199 -10.81 9.30 -11.34
C GLU A 199 -11.68 10.34 -10.61
N GLU A 200 -11.10 11.12 -9.70
CA GLU A 200 -11.83 12.10 -8.87
C GLU A 200 -12.96 11.49 -8.01
N LYS A 201 -12.96 10.16 -7.82
CA LYS A 201 -14.04 9.43 -7.14
C LYS A 201 -13.58 8.50 -6.03
N ILE A 202 -12.37 7.99 -6.08
CA ILE A 202 -11.83 7.10 -5.04
C ILE A 202 -10.65 7.80 -4.39
N PHE A 203 -10.81 8.12 -3.11
CA PHE A 203 -9.75 8.71 -2.30
C PHE A 203 -8.91 7.60 -1.68
N ALA A 204 -7.63 7.58 -2.01
CA ALA A 204 -6.70 6.53 -1.64
C ALA A 204 -5.61 7.04 -0.71
N GLN A 205 -5.32 6.34 0.38
CA GLN A 205 -4.31 6.71 1.37
C GLN A 205 -3.79 5.48 2.11
N HIS A 206 -2.76 5.64 2.94
CA HIS A 206 -2.29 4.54 3.79
C HIS A 206 -3.21 4.31 5.00
N GLY A 207 -3.24 5.34 5.85
CA GLY A 207 -3.91 5.40 7.14
C GLY A 207 -5.42 5.64 7.01
N GLY A 208 -5.88 6.66 7.71
CA GLY A 208 -7.29 6.98 7.86
C GLY A 208 -7.54 8.48 7.80
N LEU A 209 -8.76 8.88 8.08
CA LEU A 209 -9.11 10.31 8.06
C LEU A 209 -8.49 11.05 9.26
N SER A 210 -8.44 12.38 9.16
CA SER A 210 -8.03 13.28 10.25
C SER A 210 -9.20 14.16 10.70
N PRO A 211 -9.40 14.39 12.00
CA PRO A 211 -10.38 15.37 12.49
C PRO A 211 -9.99 16.83 12.15
N GLN A 212 -8.75 17.06 11.73
CA GLN A 212 -8.21 18.40 11.42
C GLN A 212 -8.40 18.78 9.94
N ILE A 213 -8.81 17.84 9.09
CA ILE A 213 -8.98 18.04 7.66
C ILE A 213 -10.38 17.63 7.26
N SER A 214 -11.06 18.51 6.52
CA SER A 214 -12.40 18.24 5.98
C SER A 214 -12.44 18.13 4.46
N THR A 215 -11.42 18.64 3.76
CA THR A 215 -11.35 18.64 2.30
C THR A 215 -10.03 18.12 1.75
N ILE A 216 -10.03 17.57 0.54
CA ILE A 216 -8.81 17.16 -0.16
C ILE A 216 -7.89 18.37 -0.43
N ASP A 217 -8.47 19.54 -0.73
CA ASP A 217 -7.71 20.77 -0.97
C ASP A 217 -6.88 21.17 0.26
N GLU A 218 -7.41 21.01 1.47
CA GLU A 218 -6.66 21.25 2.72
C GLU A 218 -5.42 20.34 2.84
N ILE A 219 -5.48 19.09 2.36
CA ILE A 219 -4.30 18.20 2.32
C ILE A 219 -3.22 18.79 1.42
N GLN A 220 -3.62 19.37 0.29
CA GLN A 220 -2.71 19.97 -0.68
C GLN A 220 -2.09 21.28 -0.18
N THR A 221 -2.88 22.13 0.50
CA THR A 221 -2.44 23.48 0.88
C THR A 221 -1.84 23.57 2.28
N SER A 222 -2.28 22.73 3.21
CA SER A 222 -2.02 22.92 4.64
C SER A 222 -1.01 21.93 5.21
N ILE A 223 -0.69 20.83 4.51
CA ILE A 223 0.33 19.87 4.95
C ILE A 223 1.65 20.11 4.22
N HIS A 224 2.72 20.32 4.98
CA HIS A 224 4.09 20.32 4.47
C HIS A 224 4.69 18.91 4.58
N ARG A 225 4.61 18.08 3.54
CA ARG A 225 5.01 16.66 3.65
C ARG A 225 6.52 16.38 3.75
N PHE A 226 7.35 17.33 3.29
CA PHE A 226 8.82 17.22 3.19
C PHE A 226 9.53 17.29 4.55
N GLN A 227 9.14 16.41 5.45
CA GLN A 227 9.66 16.28 6.81
C GLN A 227 9.42 14.84 7.31
N GLU A 228 10.04 14.51 8.43
CA GLU A 228 9.72 13.30 9.18
C GLU A 228 8.24 13.32 9.61
N VAL A 229 7.60 12.15 9.66
CA VAL A 229 6.21 12.02 10.12
C VAL A 229 6.10 12.55 11.57
N PRO A 230 5.27 13.57 11.82
CA PRO A 230 5.05 14.07 13.18
C PRO A 230 4.34 13.04 14.07
N HIS A 231 4.46 13.19 15.39
CA HIS A 231 3.77 12.33 16.36
C HIS A 231 2.26 12.61 16.47
N GLU A 232 1.81 13.76 15.98
CA GLU A 232 0.41 14.19 15.99
C GLU A 232 0.09 15.12 14.81
N GLY A 233 -1.18 15.42 14.60
CA GLY A 233 -1.65 16.32 13.54
C GLY A 233 -2.00 15.59 12.25
N ALA A 234 -2.52 16.35 11.29
CA ALA A 234 -3.14 15.77 10.10
C ALA A 234 -2.26 14.83 9.28
N MET A 235 -0.96 15.14 9.12
CA MET A 235 -0.02 14.23 8.43
C MET A 235 0.15 12.91 9.18
N CYS A 236 0.17 12.94 10.51
CA CYS A 236 0.22 11.73 11.33
C CYS A 236 -1.07 10.92 11.14
N ASP A 237 -2.23 11.57 11.27
CA ASP A 237 -3.54 10.93 11.15
C ASP A 237 -3.73 10.22 9.79
N LEU A 238 -3.35 10.87 8.68
CA LEU A 238 -3.45 10.30 7.32
C LEU A 238 -2.65 9.00 7.15
N LEU A 239 -1.64 8.77 7.99
CA LEU A 239 -0.79 7.58 7.96
C LEU A 239 -1.13 6.56 9.05
N TRP A 240 -1.81 6.96 10.13
CA TRP A 240 -2.00 6.13 11.33
C TRP A 240 -3.45 5.85 11.73
N SER A 241 -4.42 6.61 11.23
CA SER A 241 -5.82 6.47 11.63
C SER A 241 -6.46 5.18 11.08
N ASP A 242 -7.48 4.69 11.77
CA ASP A 242 -8.19 3.44 11.46
C ASP A 242 -9.72 3.58 11.47
N PRO A 243 -10.45 2.91 10.56
CA PRO A 243 -11.90 2.76 10.68
C PRO A 243 -12.27 1.93 11.93
N ASP A 244 -13.41 2.23 12.54
CA ASP A 244 -13.89 1.61 13.79
C ASP A 244 -15.43 1.64 13.82
N ASP A 245 -16.06 0.64 14.45
CA ASP A 245 -17.53 0.52 14.51
C ASP A 245 -18.21 1.58 15.40
N ARG A 246 -17.42 2.40 16.11
CA ARG A 246 -17.95 3.53 16.91
C ARG A 246 -18.59 4.62 16.04
N VAL A 247 -19.30 5.51 16.71
CA VAL A 247 -19.78 6.76 16.12
C VAL A 247 -18.77 7.88 16.35
N GLY A 248 -18.51 8.70 15.33
CA GLY A 248 -17.62 9.84 15.40
C GLY A 248 -16.14 9.45 15.49
N TRP A 249 -15.37 10.25 16.23
CA TRP A 249 -13.93 10.06 16.39
C TRP A 249 -13.59 9.39 17.73
N GLY A 250 -12.52 8.61 17.75
CA GLY A 250 -11.93 8.05 18.96
C GLY A 250 -10.41 8.14 18.95
N MET A 251 -9.80 7.93 20.12
CA MET A 251 -8.35 7.80 20.21
C MET A 251 -7.92 6.46 19.59
N SER A 252 -6.82 6.47 18.83
CA SER A 252 -6.25 5.26 18.26
C SER A 252 -5.56 4.41 19.34
N PRO A 253 -5.80 3.08 19.37
CA PRO A 253 -5.06 2.17 20.25
C PRO A 253 -3.57 2.05 19.88
N ARG A 254 -3.18 2.55 18.70
CA ARG A 254 -1.78 2.63 18.26
C ARG A 254 -0.99 3.68 19.04
N GLY A 255 -1.66 4.65 19.66
CA GLY A 255 -0.98 5.78 20.31
C GLY A 255 -0.56 6.90 19.35
N ALA A 256 -0.92 6.80 18.07
CA ALA A 256 -0.90 7.87 17.08
C ALA A 256 -2.11 7.73 16.14
N GLY A 257 -2.58 8.83 15.58
CA GLY A 257 -3.81 8.87 14.78
C GLY A 257 -5.09 8.73 15.60
N HIS A 258 -6.20 8.54 14.89
CA HIS A 258 -7.54 8.44 15.44
C HIS A 258 -8.27 7.19 14.92
N THR A 259 -9.27 6.73 15.68
CA THR A 259 -10.31 5.87 15.13
C THR A 259 -11.45 6.72 14.58
N PHE A 260 -12.08 6.32 13.48
CA PHE A 260 -13.20 7.06 12.89
C PHE A 260 -14.35 6.13 12.51
N GLY A 261 -15.57 6.58 12.78
CA GLY A 261 -16.82 5.86 12.52
C GLY A 261 -17.36 6.03 11.10
N GLU A 262 -18.40 5.24 10.79
CA GLU A 262 -19.12 5.29 9.52
C GLU A 262 -19.68 6.69 9.20
N ASP A 263 -20.17 7.43 10.20
CA ASP A 263 -20.68 8.79 10.02
C ASP A 263 -19.59 9.77 9.56
N VAL A 264 -18.34 9.56 10.00
CA VAL A 264 -17.18 10.36 9.58
C VAL A 264 -16.84 10.07 8.12
N SER A 265 -16.76 8.80 7.73
CA SER A 265 -16.52 8.38 6.34
C SER A 265 -17.58 8.93 5.39
N ARG A 266 -18.85 8.84 5.78
CA ARG A 266 -19.97 9.37 4.99
C ARG A 266 -19.89 10.86 4.78
N LYS A 267 -19.61 11.60 5.86
CA LYS A 267 -19.45 13.04 5.79
C LYS A 267 -18.28 13.41 4.87
N TRP A 268 -17.14 12.72 5.00
CA TRP A 268 -15.97 12.94 4.16
C TRP A 268 -16.28 12.72 2.68
N ASN A 269 -16.85 11.55 2.35
CA ASN A 269 -17.18 11.18 0.98
C ASN A 269 -18.18 12.15 0.36
N HIS A 270 -19.24 12.50 1.09
CA HIS A 270 -20.22 13.48 0.63
C HIS A 270 -19.59 14.86 0.40
N THR A 271 -18.76 15.35 1.33
CA THR A 271 -18.12 16.66 1.25
C THR A 271 -17.18 16.77 0.05
N ASN A 272 -16.45 15.70 -0.25
CA ASN A 272 -15.44 15.66 -1.31
C ASN A 272 -15.96 15.03 -2.63
N GLY A 273 -17.25 14.68 -2.71
CA GLY A 273 -17.85 14.11 -3.93
C GLY A 273 -17.33 12.72 -4.31
N LEU A 274 -16.92 11.92 -3.32
CA LEU A 274 -16.28 10.61 -3.46
C LEU A 274 -17.28 9.46 -3.31
N TYR A 275 -16.93 8.31 -3.88
CA TYR A 275 -17.65 7.05 -3.69
C TYR A 275 -17.02 6.18 -2.61
N LEU A 276 -15.70 6.26 -2.46
CA LEU A 276 -14.92 5.28 -1.71
C LEU A 276 -13.66 5.90 -1.12
N ILE A 277 -13.33 5.48 0.11
CA ILE A 277 -12.01 5.58 0.70
C ILE A 277 -11.32 4.22 0.55
N ALA A 278 -10.23 4.16 -0.21
CA ALA A 278 -9.38 2.97 -0.32
C ALA A 278 -8.13 3.14 0.55
N ARG A 279 -7.88 2.20 1.46
CA ARG A 279 -6.81 2.33 2.45
C ARG A 279 -6.11 1.01 2.77
N ALA A 280 -4.98 1.05 3.51
CA ALA A 280 -4.16 -0.12 3.83
C ALA A 280 -3.94 -0.33 5.34
N HIS A 281 -2.70 -0.51 5.86
CA HIS A 281 -2.25 -0.43 7.28
C HIS A 281 -2.83 -1.41 8.32
N GLN A 282 -4.06 -1.90 8.14
CA GLN A 282 -4.70 -2.89 9.00
C GLN A 282 -4.63 -4.25 8.33
N LEU A 283 -3.96 -5.19 8.99
CA LEU A 283 -4.02 -6.59 8.61
C LEU A 283 -5.47 -7.08 8.65
N VAL A 284 -5.91 -7.63 7.53
CA VAL A 284 -7.21 -8.26 7.34
C VAL A 284 -7.01 -9.66 6.80
N MET A 285 -7.72 -10.65 7.35
CA MET A 285 -7.42 -12.07 7.11
C MET A 285 -7.61 -12.50 5.66
N GLU A 286 -8.57 -11.90 4.95
CA GLU A 286 -8.85 -12.20 3.54
C GLU A 286 -8.06 -11.31 2.56
N GLY A 287 -7.08 -10.53 3.04
CA GLY A 287 -6.33 -9.57 2.23
C GLY A 287 -7.11 -8.29 1.88
N PHE A 288 -8.43 -8.27 2.03
CA PHE A 288 -9.23 -7.05 1.98
C PHE A 288 -10.40 -7.10 2.97
N ASN A 289 -10.98 -5.94 3.29
CA ASN A 289 -12.20 -5.84 4.09
C ASN A 289 -13.02 -4.60 3.71
N TRP A 290 -14.33 -4.76 3.56
CA TRP A 290 -15.28 -3.65 3.41
C TRP A 290 -15.81 -3.22 4.78
N SER A 291 -15.79 -1.93 5.08
CA SER A 291 -16.37 -1.37 6.29
C SER A 291 -17.24 -0.13 5.99
N HIS A 292 -17.93 0.36 7.01
CA HIS A 292 -18.74 1.60 6.95
C HIS A 292 -19.72 1.59 5.78
N ASN A 293 -20.53 0.53 5.69
CA ASN A 293 -21.48 0.30 4.60
C ASN A 293 -20.85 0.40 3.18
N LYS A 294 -19.64 -0.15 3.03
CA LYS A 294 -18.84 -0.15 1.78
C LYS A 294 -18.33 1.22 1.33
N GLU A 295 -18.36 2.22 2.21
CA GLU A 295 -17.75 3.53 1.93
C GLU A 295 -16.23 3.54 2.19
N VAL A 296 -15.71 2.50 2.85
CA VAL A 296 -14.28 2.28 3.12
C VAL A 296 -13.91 0.84 2.73
N VAL A 297 -12.77 0.68 2.06
CA VAL A 297 -12.12 -0.62 1.84
C VAL A 297 -10.70 -0.60 2.39
N THR A 298 -10.36 -1.60 3.17
CA THR A 298 -8.99 -1.91 3.61
C THR A 298 -8.41 -2.96 2.66
N ILE A 299 -7.20 -2.72 2.13
CA ILE A 299 -6.47 -3.62 1.23
C ILE A 299 -5.11 -3.93 1.88
N PHE A 300 -4.74 -5.19 1.94
CA PHE A 300 -3.51 -5.67 2.54
C PHE A 300 -2.83 -6.67 1.60
N SER A 301 -1.61 -6.37 1.17
CA SER A 301 -0.95 -7.06 0.05
C SER A 301 0.24 -7.94 0.49
N ALA A 302 0.43 -8.14 1.81
CA ALA A 302 1.46 -9.00 2.37
C ALA A 302 0.86 -10.33 2.89
N PRO A 303 0.93 -11.45 2.14
CA PRO A 303 0.33 -12.71 2.55
C PRO A 303 1.13 -13.35 3.69
N ASN A 304 0.46 -14.10 4.55
CA ASN A 304 1.03 -14.72 5.75
C ASN A 304 1.99 -13.76 6.49
N TYR A 305 1.49 -12.58 6.81
CA TYR A 305 2.29 -11.47 7.33
C TYR A 305 3.19 -11.87 8.50
N CYS A 306 4.41 -11.35 8.50
CA CYS A 306 5.46 -11.70 9.47
C CYS A 306 5.71 -13.22 9.57
N TYR A 307 5.44 -13.98 8.50
CA TYR A 307 5.57 -15.44 8.42
C TYR A 307 4.72 -16.23 9.42
N ARG A 308 3.67 -15.61 9.98
CA ARG A 308 2.92 -16.20 11.11
C ARG A 308 1.44 -15.89 11.15
N CYS A 309 0.99 -14.80 10.51
CA CYS A 309 -0.38 -14.34 10.66
C CYS A 309 -1.39 -15.20 9.88
N GLY A 310 -0.96 -15.93 8.85
CA GLY A 310 -1.83 -16.82 8.08
C GLY A 310 -2.90 -16.12 7.24
N ASN A 311 -2.84 -14.79 7.09
CA ASN A 311 -3.75 -14.03 6.23
C ASN A 311 -3.45 -14.26 4.74
N GLN A 312 -4.47 -14.10 3.90
CA GLN A 312 -4.31 -13.92 2.47
C GLN A 312 -3.87 -12.49 2.14
N ALA A 313 -3.46 -12.26 0.90
CA ALA A 313 -3.22 -10.93 0.34
C ALA A 313 -4.18 -10.64 -0.80
N ALA A 314 -4.49 -9.37 -1.02
CA ALA A 314 -5.31 -8.91 -2.13
C ALA A 314 -4.73 -7.65 -2.79
N ILE A 315 -5.17 -7.41 -4.02
CA ILE A 315 -5.04 -6.16 -4.77
C ILE A 315 -6.42 -5.76 -5.29
N MET A 316 -6.66 -4.46 -5.45
CA MET A 316 -7.93 -3.94 -5.98
C MET A 316 -7.74 -3.45 -7.41
N GLU A 317 -8.46 -4.04 -8.36
CA GLU A 317 -8.46 -3.59 -9.74
C GLU A 317 -9.59 -2.59 -10.00
N VAL A 318 -9.20 -1.43 -10.48
CA VAL A 318 -10.08 -0.28 -10.68
C VAL A 318 -10.20 -0.06 -12.19
N SER A 319 -11.33 -0.48 -12.75
CA SER A 319 -11.59 -0.44 -14.19
C SER A 319 -12.07 0.94 -14.67
N SER A 320 -11.92 1.24 -15.96
CA SER A 320 -12.43 2.49 -16.56
C SER A 320 -13.95 2.60 -16.57
N THR A 321 -14.67 1.48 -16.36
CA THR A 321 -16.15 1.44 -16.27
C THR A 321 -16.72 2.05 -15.00
N ILE A 322 -15.88 2.45 -14.03
CA ILE A 322 -16.33 3.17 -12.82
C ILE A 322 -16.99 4.52 -13.16
N LEU A 323 -16.70 5.07 -14.34
CA LEU A 323 -17.28 6.31 -14.84
C LEU A 323 -18.58 6.10 -15.64
N THR A 324 -18.90 4.87 -16.04
CA THR A 324 -20.15 4.59 -16.76
C THR A 324 -21.26 4.31 -15.76
N PRO A 325 -22.32 5.14 -15.69
CA PRO A 325 -23.52 4.72 -14.97
C PRO A 325 -24.01 3.39 -15.55
N PRO A 326 -24.52 2.45 -14.72
CA PRO A 326 -25.05 1.20 -15.24
C PRO A 326 -26.10 1.51 -16.31
N PRO A 327 -26.16 0.75 -17.42
CA PRO A 327 -27.22 0.92 -18.40
C PRO A 327 -28.56 0.81 -17.68
N ASP A 328 -29.40 1.83 -17.83
CA ASP A 328 -30.74 1.87 -17.24
C ASP A 328 -31.38 0.49 -17.39
N ALA A 329 -31.77 -0.12 -16.27
CA ALA A 329 -32.59 -1.33 -16.28
C ALA A 329 -33.88 -0.97 -17.02
N THR A 330 -33.89 -1.28 -18.30
CA THR A 330 -34.81 -0.75 -19.29
C THR A 330 -36.27 -0.94 -18.88
N SER A 331 -37.06 0.10 -19.12
CA SER A 331 -38.35 0.02 -19.81
C SER A 331 -38.64 -1.40 -20.36
N SER A 332 -39.34 -2.20 -19.59
CA SER A 332 -39.98 -3.44 -20.05
C SER A 332 -41.48 -3.32 -19.81
N ALA A 333 -42.11 -2.46 -20.60
CA ALA A 333 -43.55 -2.51 -20.81
C ALA A 333 -43.80 -2.74 -22.31
N GLY A 334 -44.17 -3.97 -22.64
CA GLY A 334 -45.00 -4.29 -23.80
C GLY A 334 -44.27 -4.77 -25.04
N GLY A 335 -44.57 -6.02 -25.43
CA GLY A 335 -44.35 -6.48 -26.80
C GLY A 335 -44.11 -7.99 -26.92
N GLY A 336 -45.16 -8.78 -26.71
CA GLY A 336 -45.12 -10.22 -26.98
C GLY A 336 -44.88 -10.53 -28.47
N GLY A 337 -44.11 -11.58 -28.72
CA GLY A 337 -43.85 -12.10 -30.06
C GLY A 337 -43.09 -13.42 -29.98
N ALA A 338 -43.81 -14.52 -29.97
CA ALA A 338 -43.26 -15.86 -30.05
C ALA A 338 -42.64 -16.12 -31.44
N ALA A 339 -41.44 -16.70 -31.47
CA ALA A 339 -40.95 -17.44 -32.63
C ALA A 339 -39.90 -18.49 -32.20
N ASN A 340 -40.25 -19.76 -32.43
CA ASN A 340 -39.35 -20.91 -32.42
C ASN A 340 -38.35 -20.82 -33.59
N ALA A 341 -37.09 -21.16 -33.36
CA ALA A 341 -36.26 -21.85 -34.35
C ALA A 341 -35.06 -22.55 -33.69
N SER A 342 -34.78 -23.73 -34.23
CA SER A 342 -33.90 -24.82 -33.81
C SER A 342 -32.42 -24.69 -34.18
N GLY A 343 -31.58 -25.45 -33.47
CA GLY A 343 -30.26 -25.96 -33.92
C GLY A 343 -29.06 -25.33 -33.21
N ALA A 344 -27.91 -25.97 -32.99
CA ALA A 344 -27.45 -27.36 -32.93
C ALA A 344 -25.96 -27.29 -32.48
N GLY A 345 -25.45 -28.33 -31.79
CA GLY A 345 -24.01 -28.60 -31.57
C GLY A 345 -23.57 -28.53 -30.10
N SER A 346 -23.71 -29.59 -29.28
CA SER A 346 -22.78 -30.73 -29.10
C SER A 346 -21.48 -30.33 -28.38
N ALA A 347 -21.37 -30.55 -27.05
CA ALA A 347 -20.85 -31.76 -26.36
C ALA A 347 -19.35 -32.01 -26.66
N VAL A 348 -18.49 -32.15 -25.64
CA VAL A 348 -18.03 -33.46 -25.14
C VAL A 348 -17.74 -33.43 -23.62
N LYS A 349 -18.38 -34.36 -22.90
CA LYS A 349 -17.94 -34.98 -21.64
C LYS A 349 -17.09 -36.21 -21.96
N VAL A 350 -16.10 -36.52 -21.12
CA VAL A 350 -15.64 -37.91 -20.92
C VAL A 350 -15.59 -38.17 -19.43
N ASP A 351 -16.46 -39.08 -18.99
CA ASP A 351 -16.49 -39.72 -17.67
C ASP A 351 -15.83 -41.11 -17.77
N GLY A 352 -15.32 -41.61 -16.64
CA GLY A 352 -15.04 -43.04 -16.40
C GLY A 352 -13.69 -43.26 -15.71
N GLU A 353 -13.53 -44.07 -14.67
CA GLU A 353 -14.45 -44.90 -13.89
C GLU A 353 -13.65 -45.38 -12.64
N SER A 354 -14.35 -45.73 -11.57
CA SER A 354 -13.82 -46.14 -10.27
C SER A 354 -13.34 -47.59 -10.22
N LYS A 355 -12.32 -47.88 -9.41
CA LYS A 355 -12.20 -49.17 -8.69
C LYS A 355 -11.53 -49.01 -7.32
N SER A 356 -12.11 -49.73 -6.37
CA SER A 356 -11.77 -49.91 -4.96
C SER A 356 -10.59 -50.87 -4.73
N GLY A 357 -9.88 -50.68 -3.61
CA GLY A 357 -8.99 -51.69 -3.00
C GLY A 357 -8.36 -51.19 -1.70
N GLU A 358 -8.63 -51.88 -0.60
CA GLU A 358 -8.07 -51.66 0.75
C GLU A 358 -6.58 -52.06 0.85
N GLY A 359 -5.84 -51.46 1.79
CA GLY A 359 -4.83 -52.15 2.58
C GLY A 359 -3.42 -51.56 2.68
N ALA A 360 -3.06 -51.22 3.93
CA ALA A 360 -1.74 -51.33 4.58
C ALA A 360 -0.71 -50.18 4.53
N GLU A 361 0.00 -50.11 5.66
CA GLU A 361 0.97 -49.15 6.22
C GLU A 361 2.25 -48.97 5.39
N GLU A 362 2.87 -47.79 5.47
CA GLU A 362 4.23 -47.54 6.01
C GLU A 362 4.77 -46.14 5.64
N ASP A 363 5.76 -45.73 6.41
CA ASP A 363 6.37 -44.41 6.62
C ASP A 363 6.96 -43.69 5.38
N GLY A 364 7.10 -42.36 5.46
CA GLY A 364 8.17 -41.64 4.76
C GLY A 364 7.82 -40.28 4.13
N GLU A 365 8.35 -39.23 4.75
CA GLU A 365 8.90 -38.00 4.14
C GLU A 365 8.03 -36.97 3.38
N SER A 366 8.50 -35.73 3.53
CA SER A 366 8.24 -34.51 2.76
C SER A 366 7.00 -33.70 3.13
N GLY A 367 7.19 -32.75 4.06
CA GLY A 367 6.32 -31.59 4.19
C GLY A 367 6.45 -30.72 2.94
N GLU A 368 5.50 -30.85 2.02
CA GLU A 368 5.28 -29.88 0.94
C GLU A 368 4.95 -28.52 1.57
N ALA A 369 5.84 -27.54 1.35
CA ALA A 369 5.54 -26.15 1.59
C ALA A 369 4.39 -25.72 0.66
N LYS A 370 3.19 -25.58 1.22
CA LYS A 370 2.04 -24.98 0.52
C LYS A 370 2.43 -23.55 0.14
N GLY A 371 2.44 -23.26 -1.16
CA GLY A 371 2.73 -21.93 -1.71
C GLY A 371 1.75 -20.86 -1.22
N PRO A 372 2.05 -19.57 -1.46
CA PRO A 372 1.28 -18.44 -0.92
C PRO A 372 -0.18 -18.48 -1.42
N HIS A 373 -1.12 -18.31 -0.48
CA HIS A 373 -2.56 -18.22 -0.76
C HIS A 373 -2.94 -16.77 -1.04
N TRP A 374 -3.19 -16.45 -2.31
CA TRP A 374 -3.71 -15.16 -2.75
C TRP A 374 -5.23 -15.20 -2.73
N ALA A 375 -5.85 -14.24 -2.06
CA ALA A 375 -7.29 -14.02 -2.17
C ALA A 375 -7.55 -13.34 -3.52
N SER A 376 -8.56 -13.84 -4.21
CA SER A 376 -9.31 -13.22 -5.32
C SER A 376 -9.08 -11.72 -5.62
N PHE A 377 -9.09 -11.38 -6.91
CA PHE A 377 -9.19 -10.00 -7.41
C PHE A 377 -10.44 -9.29 -6.85
N LEU A 378 -10.25 -8.12 -6.24
CA LEU A 378 -11.38 -7.24 -5.89
C LEU A 378 -11.67 -6.32 -7.08
N GLN A 379 -12.80 -6.54 -7.74
CA GLN A 379 -13.32 -5.63 -8.76
C GLN A 379 -14.31 -4.65 -8.11
N PHE A 380 -14.04 -3.35 -8.20
CA PHE A 380 -14.98 -2.31 -7.76
C PHE A 380 -15.99 -2.00 -8.87
N ASP A 381 -17.29 -2.10 -8.56
CA ASP A 381 -18.43 -1.70 -9.40
C ASP A 381 -19.23 -0.60 -8.67
N PRO A 382 -19.41 0.61 -9.25
CA PRO A 382 -19.84 1.80 -8.52
C PRO A 382 -21.32 1.85 -8.06
N ALA A 383 -22.19 0.87 -8.30
CA ALA A 383 -23.63 1.09 -8.14
C ALA A 383 -24.13 1.25 -6.67
N PRO A 384 -24.73 2.41 -6.28
CA PRO A 384 -25.53 2.52 -5.06
C PRO A 384 -27.03 2.54 -5.41
N ARG A 385 -27.82 1.59 -4.88
CA ARG A 385 -29.28 1.60 -5.03
C ARG A 385 -29.92 2.66 -4.13
N ARG A 386 -30.70 3.57 -4.73
CA ARG A 386 -31.80 4.25 -4.01
C ARG A 386 -33.03 3.33 -4.03
N GLY A 387 -33.43 2.87 -2.85
CA GLY A 387 -34.81 2.52 -2.47
C GLY A 387 -35.56 1.47 -3.31
N GLN A 388 -35.50 0.20 -2.89
CA GLN A 388 -36.67 -0.71 -2.81
C GLN A 388 -36.23 -2.06 -2.22
N MET A 389 -36.86 -2.48 -1.12
CA MET A 389 -36.90 -3.88 -0.74
C MET A 389 -37.67 -4.66 -1.82
N THR A 390 -37.07 -5.71 -2.38
CA THR A 390 -37.77 -6.95 -2.76
C THR A 390 -36.78 -8.10 -2.70
N GLY A 391 -37.19 -9.22 -2.12
CA GLY A 391 -36.34 -10.39 -1.87
C GLY A 391 -36.18 -11.31 -3.08
N SER A 392 -35.06 -12.03 -3.08
CA SER A 392 -34.85 -13.37 -3.66
C SER A 392 -33.42 -13.79 -3.26
N LEU A 393 -33.26 -14.55 -2.18
CA LEU A 393 -33.16 -16.02 -2.14
C LEU A 393 -31.99 -16.57 -2.98
N PHE A 394 -30.88 -16.93 -2.31
CA PHE A 394 -30.00 -18.01 -2.76
C PHE A 394 -29.62 -18.88 -1.55
N HIS A 395 -29.75 -20.19 -1.77
CA HIS A 395 -29.63 -21.29 -0.81
C HIS A 395 -28.27 -21.36 -0.12
N PHE A 396 -28.28 -21.47 1.21
CA PHE A 396 -27.19 -22.08 1.97
C PHE A 396 -27.32 -23.60 1.87
N GLY A 397 -26.25 -24.26 1.39
CA GLY A 397 -26.05 -25.68 1.63
C GLY A 397 -25.57 -25.87 3.06
N ASP A 398 -26.33 -26.63 3.83
CA ASP A 398 -26.04 -27.05 5.20
C ASP A 398 -24.61 -27.59 5.37
N LYS A 399 -23.94 -27.10 6.42
CA LYS A 399 -23.22 -27.90 7.43
C LYS A 399 -22.69 -26.98 8.52
N THR A 400 -23.45 -26.88 9.60
CA THR A 400 -22.93 -26.51 10.92
C THR A 400 -21.93 -27.58 11.40
N PRO A 401 -20.94 -27.17 12.20
CA PRO A 401 -20.86 -27.77 13.52
C PRO A 401 -20.87 -26.72 14.62
N ASP A 402 -21.69 -27.01 15.63
CA ASP A 402 -21.74 -26.36 16.93
C ASP A 402 -20.37 -26.38 17.62
N TYR A 403 -19.99 -25.26 18.24
CA TYR A 403 -19.39 -25.27 19.57
C TYR A 403 -19.78 -24.00 20.34
N PHE A 404 -20.67 -24.19 21.32
CA PHE A 404 -20.88 -23.31 22.45
C PHE A 404 -19.69 -23.41 23.42
N LEU A 405 -19.04 -22.29 23.74
CA LEU A 405 -18.89 -21.68 25.07
C LEU A 405 -17.89 -20.51 25.03
#